data_AF-A0A925H793-F1
#
_entry.id   AF-A0A925H793-F1
#
_cell.length_a   1.000
_cell.length_b   1.000
_cell.length_c   1.000
_cell.angle_alpha   90.00
_cell.angle_beta   90.00
_cell.angle_gamma   90.00
#
_symmetry.space_group_name_H-M   'P 1'
#
loop_
_entity.id
_entity.type
_entity.pdbx_description
1 polymer ?
#
loop_
_entity_poly.entity_id
_entity_poly.type
_entity_poly.pdbx_seq_one_letter_code
_entity_poly.pdbx_strand_id
1 'polypeptide(L)'
;MSRPTLEVADIIRAAGNSFIERNRNHLTWPQLKVLRAIRDCRTAALGGHLDRCSRCGRQAISYNSCRNRHCPKCQTNKRDQWLVKQTQDLLPLPYFHVVFTLPHDLSALVLQNKKLLYDLLLRTSADTLLEVAADSKHLGAQIGFLSVLHTWGQNLLAHPHVHCVIPAGGLAPDGSRWIPTRPGYFLPIRVLSKVFRGKFAEALKNLSRGNKLQFHGALKVLADPRMFAKFLRQLFRQDWVVYAKPPFGGPEHVLHYLARYTHRVAISNHRLLAFENDRVTFRWKDYAHGNKKRKMTVSADEFLRRFLLHLLPRGFMRIRHFGILANRCRTPLIARCRQLLAEAPRPQSSVTASVAQSAVWACPDCGGAMTIVERLSVEQIRLRSDRRGGFVDTS
;
A
#
# COMPACT_ATOMS: atom_id res chain seq x y z
N MET A 1 -14.51 3.71 -14.21
CA MET A 1 -13.59 4.86 -14.18
C MET A 1 -13.04 5.03 -15.58
N SER A 2 -13.02 6.27 -16.12
CA SER A 2 -12.42 6.55 -17.43
C SER A 2 -10.92 6.24 -17.42
N ARG A 3 -10.38 5.85 -18.58
CA ARG A 3 -8.94 5.58 -18.76
C ARG A 3 -8.14 6.86 -18.43
N PRO A 4 -7.04 6.77 -17.66
CA PRO A 4 -6.18 7.94 -17.43
C PRO A 4 -5.57 8.42 -18.75
N THR A 5 -5.48 9.73 -18.94
CA THR A 5 -4.89 10.36 -20.13
C THR A 5 -3.36 10.32 -20.12
N LEU A 6 -2.75 10.17 -18.94
CA LEU A 6 -1.32 10.09 -18.74
C LEU A 6 -1.00 9.03 -17.69
N GLU A 7 -0.03 8.16 -17.99
CA GLU A 7 0.44 7.11 -17.10
C GLU A 7 1.90 7.35 -16.68
N VAL A 8 2.29 6.78 -15.53
CA VAL A 8 3.70 6.76 -15.11
C VAL A 8 4.59 6.08 -16.16
N ALA A 9 4.05 5.11 -16.91
CA ALA A 9 4.76 4.45 -17.99
C ALA A 9 5.15 5.42 -19.11
N ASP A 10 4.30 6.40 -19.44
CA ASP A 10 4.56 7.37 -20.50
C ASP A 10 5.70 8.31 -20.11
N ILE A 11 5.72 8.78 -18.86
CA ILE A 11 6.82 9.58 -18.30
C ILE A 11 8.14 8.78 -18.34
N ILE A 12 8.12 7.49 -17.98
CA ILE A 12 9.33 6.65 -18.02
C ILE A 12 9.78 6.39 -19.47
N ARG A 13 8.86 6.24 -20.43
CA ARG A 13 9.23 6.08 -21.85
C ARG A 13 9.89 7.34 -22.39
N ALA A 14 9.36 8.51 -22.07
CA ALA A 14 9.86 9.78 -22.57
C ALA A 14 11.16 10.24 -21.88
N ALA A 15 11.23 10.16 -20.54
CA ALA A 15 12.33 10.73 -19.76
C ALA A 15 13.20 9.69 -19.01
N GLY A 16 12.80 8.41 -19.01
CA GLY A 16 13.45 7.40 -18.17
C GLY A 16 14.90 7.10 -18.53
N ASN A 17 15.25 7.08 -19.83
CA ASN A 17 16.63 6.80 -20.25
C ASN A 17 17.58 7.93 -19.82
N SER A 18 17.23 9.20 -20.09
CA SER A 18 18.03 10.35 -19.69
C SER A 18 18.14 10.47 -18.17
N PHE A 19 17.08 10.15 -17.43
CA PHE A 19 17.12 10.04 -15.96
C PHE A 19 18.09 8.96 -15.49
N ILE A 20 18.08 7.77 -16.11
CA ILE A 20 18.99 6.67 -15.76
C ILE A 20 20.45 7.05 -16.03
N GLU A 21 20.73 7.69 -17.16
CA GLU A 21 22.08 8.13 -17.53
C GLU A 21 22.64 9.15 -16.54
N ARG A 22 21.87 10.20 -16.23
CA ARG A 22 22.25 11.24 -15.26
C ARG A 22 22.43 10.71 -13.84
N ASN A 23 21.73 9.64 -13.47
CA ASN A 23 21.71 9.11 -12.11
C ASN A 23 22.36 7.71 -11.98
N ARG A 24 23.18 7.30 -12.95
CA ARG A 24 23.72 5.93 -13.04
C ARG A 24 24.40 5.45 -11.75
N ASN A 25 25.13 6.34 -11.08
CA ASN A 25 25.87 6.03 -9.85
C ASN A 25 25.00 5.98 -8.58
N HIS A 26 23.74 6.43 -8.66
CA HIS A 26 22.82 6.50 -7.52
C HIS A 26 21.64 5.52 -7.63
N LEU A 27 21.43 4.93 -8.81
CA LEU A 27 20.35 3.99 -9.06
C LEU A 27 20.77 2.55 -8.76
N THR A 28 20.01 1.93 -7.88
CA THR A 28 20.16 0.50 -7.57
C THR A 28 19.53 -0.35 -8.67
N TRP A 29 20.06 -1.56 -8.86
CA TRP A 29 19.49 -2.50 -9.83
C TRP A 29 17.99 -2.81 -9.63
N PRO A 30 17.46 -2.94 -8.39
CA PRO A 30 16.00 -3.03 -8.18
C PRO A 30 15.22 -1.82 -8.71
N GLN A 31 15.75 -0.59 -8.58
CA GLN A 31 15.12 0.60 -9.15
C GLN A 31 15.08 0.52 -10.68
N LEU A 32 16.20 0.16 -11.32
CA LEU A 32 16.26 -0.01 -12.77
C LEU A 32 15.28 -1.08 -13.28
N LYS A 33 15.16 -2.21 -12.57
CA LYS A 33 14.18 -3.25 -12.90
C LYS A 33 12.75 -2.77 -12.80
N VAL A 34 12.42 -1.94 -11.81
CA VAL A 34 11.07 -1.38 -11.68
C VAL A 34 10.78 -0.39 -12.80
N LEU A 35 11.72 0.51 -13.12
CA LEU A 35 11.55 1.44 -14.24
C LEU A 35 11.30 0.70 -15.55
N ARG A 36 12.13 -0.30 -15.87
CA ARG A 36 11.96 -1.15 -17.05
C ARG A 36 10.61 -1.87 -17.06
N ALA A 37 10.24 -2.50 -15.95
CA ALA A 37 8.96 -3.21 -15.85
C ALA A 37 7.77 -2.27 -16.08
N ILE A 38 7.79 -1.03 -15.56
CA ILE A 38 6.70 -0.08 -15.76
C ILE A 38 6.69 0.45 -17.19
N ARG A 39 7.84 0.77 -17.77
CA ARG A 39 8.01 1.20 -19.17
C ARG A 39 7.41 0.20 -20.16
N ASP A 40 7.74 -1.08 -19.97
CA ASP A 40 7.37 -2.16 -20.89
C ASP A 40 5.94 -2.69 -20.61
N CYS A 41 5.32 -2.26 -19.51
CA CYS A 41 4.02 -2.73 -19.08
C CYS A 41 2.95 -2.44 -20.14
N ARG A 42 2.15 -3.48 -20.49
CA ARG A 42 1.06 -3.36 -21.49
C ARG A 42 1.58 -2.89 -22.85
N THR A 43 2.72 -3.44 -23.28
CA THR A 43 3.28 -3.23 -24.62
C THR A 43 3.63 -4.58 -25.24
N ALA A 44 3.87 -4.59 -26.56
CA ALA A 44 4.36 -5.75 -27.30
C ALA A 44 5.62 -6.39 -26.69
N ALA A 45 6.45 -5.63 -25.95
CA ALA A 45 7.65 -6.12 -25.30
C ALA A 45 7.39 -7.24 -24.26
N LEU A 46 6.14 -7.40 -23.79
CA LEU A 46 5.74 -8.43 -22.83
C LEU A 46 4.89 -9.54 -23.43
N GLY A 47 4.74 -9.57 -24.77
CA GLY A 47 3.76 -10.44 -25.42
C GLY A 47 2.32 -10.00 -25.11
N GLY A 48 1.37 -10.85 -25.44
CA GLY A 48 -0.04 -10.50 -25.34
C GLY A 48 -0.97 -11.64 -25.67
N HIS A 49 -2.20 -11.30 -25.99
CA HIS A 49 -3.21 -12.25 -26.43
C HIS A 49 -4.11 -11.61 -27.47
N LEU A 50 -4.59 -12.44 -28.39
CA LEU A 50 -5.67 -12.09 -29.30
C LEU A 50 -6.99 -12.32 -28.58
N ASP A 51 -7.76 -11.26 -28.42
CA ASP A 51 -9.13 -11.31 -27.94
C ASP A 51 -10.08 -11.30 -29.14
N ARG A 52 -11.22 -12.00 -29.00
CA ARG A 52 -12.31 -11.98 -29.97
C ARG A 52 -13.63 -11.68 -29.26
N CYS A 53 -14.45 -10.80 -29.83
CA CYS A 53 -15.78 -10.53 -29.33
C CYS A 53 -16.69 -11.73 -29.61
N SER A 54 -17.39 -12.23 -28.58
CA SER A 54 -18.35 -13.31 -28.72
C SER A 54 -19.61 -12.93 -29.53
N ARG A 55 -19.89 -11.63 -29.68
CA ARG A 55 -21.08 -11.12 -30.38
C ARG A 55 -20.81 -10.74 -31.83
N CYS A 56 -19.85 -9.85 -32.09
CA CYS A 56 -19.59 -9.33 -33.43
C CYS A 56 -18.32 -9.89 -34.09
N GLY A 57 -17.59 -10.80 -33.44
CA GLY A 57 -16.37 -11.40 -33.98
C GLY A 57 -15.15 -10.46 -34.05
N ARG A 58 -15.30 -9.18 -33.66
CA ARG A 58 -14.21 -8.19 -33.61
C ARG A 58 -12.99 -8.75 -32.86
N GLN A 59 -11.82 -8.59 -33.45
CA GLN A 59 -10.55 -8.98 -32.83
C GLN A 59 -9.77 -7.76 -32.32
N ALA A 60 -9.02 -7.97 -31.25
CA ALA A 60 -8.12 -6.97 -30.66
C ALA A 60 -6.91 -7.66 -30.01
N ILE A 61 -5.77 -6.96 -29.94
CA ILE A 61 -4.61 -7.46 -29.21
C ILE A 61 -4.55 -6.76 -27.86
N SER A 62 -4.46 -7.56 -26.81
CA SER A 62 -4.28 -7.10 -25.43
C SER A 62 -2.89 -7.49 -24.92
N TYR A 63 -2.07 -6.50 -24.59
CA TYR A 63 -0.70 -6.76 -24.13
C TYR A 63 -0.64 -7.20 -22.66
N ASN A 64 0.36 -8.01 -22.33
CA ASN A 64 0.55 -8.52 -20.99
C ASN A 64 0.97 -7.42 -20.00
N SER A 65 0.50 -7.55 -18.77
CA SER A 65 0.92 -6.67 -17.66
C SER A 65 2.31 -7.06 -17.14
N CYS A 66 3.11 -6.10 -16.68
CA CYS A 66 4.43 -6.40 -16.09
C CYS A 66 4.36 -7.11 -14.72
N ARG A 67 3.17 -7.17 -14.10
CA ARG A 67 2.89 -7.77 -12.78
C ARG A 67 3.71 -7.23 -11.59
N ASN A 68 4.56 -6.23 -11.81
CA ASN A 68 5.38 -5.61 -10.78
C ASN A 68 4.49 -4.87 -9.77
N ARG A 69 4.73 -5.11 -8.47
CA ARG A 69 3.97 -4.53 -7.34
C ARG A 69 4.01 -2.99 -7.28
N HIS A 70 4.97 -2.38 -7.96
CA HIS A 70 5.14 -0.92 -8.04
C HIS A 70 4.57 -0.31 -9.33
N CYS A 71 3.94 -1.09 -10.21
CA CYS A 71 3.30 -0.53 -11.40
C CYS A 71 1.89 -0.01 -11.06
N PRO A 72 1.59 1.30 -11.26
CA PRO A 72 0.27 1.85 -10.96
C PRO A 72 -0.88 1.24 -11.78
N LYS A 73 -0.58 0.60 -12.91
CA LYS A 73 -1.55 -0.02 -13.83
C LYS A 73 -1.93 -1.45 -13.46
N CYS A 74 -1.01 -2.22 -12.86
CA CYS A 74 -1.16 -3.68 -12.72
C CYS A 74 -1.89 -4.16 -11.47
N GLN A 75 -2.08 -3.31 -10.45
CA GLN A 75 -2.40 -3.79 -9.11
C GLN A 75 -3.88 -4.10 -8.85
N THR A 76 -4.78 -3.73 -9.78
CA THR A 76 -6.23 -3.87 -9.61
C THR A 76 -6.67 -5.31 -9.35
N ASN A 77 -6.31 -6.26 -10.23
CA ASN A 77 -6.74 -7.66 -10.07
C ASN A 77 -6.20 -8.28 -8.77
N LYS A 78 -4.91 -8.07 -8.45
CA LYS A 78 -4.30 -8.54 -7.19
C LYS A 78 -5.01 -7.96 -5.97
N ARG A 79 -5.38 -6.67 -6.01
CA ARG A 79 -6.14 -6.01 -4.96
C ARG A 79 -7.50 -6.68 -4.75
N ASP A 80 -8.21 -6.94 -5.83
CA ASP A 80 -9.58 -7.47 -5.77
C ASP A 80 -9.59 -8.93 -5.28
N GLN A 81 -8.65 -9.76 -5.75
CA GLN A 81 -8.41 -11.10 -5.20
C GLN A 81 -8.04 -11.07 -3.72
N TRP A 82 -7.17 -10.13 -3.32
CA TRP A 82 -6.80 -9.96 -1.91
C TRP A 82 -7.99 -9.55 -1.07
N LEU A 83 -8.84 -8.63 -1.56
CA LEU A 83 -10.06 -8.20 -0.89
C LEU A 83 -11.00 -9.36 -0.60
N VAL A 84 -11.31 -10.19 -1.61
CA VAL A 84 -12.17 -11.37 -1.44
C VAL A 84 -11.66 -12.27 -0.32
N LYS A 85 -10.36 -12.52 -0.28
CA LYS A 85 -9.73 -13.31 0.78
C LYS A 85 -9.82 -12.64 2.15
N GLN A 86 -9.71 -11.30 2.23
CA GLN A 86 -9.82 -10.60 3.51
C GLN A 86 -11.25 -10.57 4.03
N THR A 87 -12.26 -10.51 3.16
CA THR A 87 -13.66 -10.54 3.57
C THR A 87 -14.02 -11.82 4.33
N GLN A 88 -13.38 -12.94 4.00
CA GLN A 88 -13.56 -14.21 4.71
C GLN A 88 -13.08 -14.18 6.16
N ASP A 89 -12.17 -13.27 6.50
CA ASP A 89 -11.60 -13.13 7.85
C ASP A 89 -12.30 -12.03 8.67
N LEU A 90 -13.32 -11.35 8.12
CA LEU A 90 -14.04 -10.30 8.83
C LEU A 90 -14.96 -10.87 9.92
N LEU A 91 -15.04 -10.11 11.01
CA LEU A 91 -16.03 -10.25 12.06
C LEU A 91 -17.18 -9.28 11.77
N PRO A 92 -18.43 -9.61 12.14
CA PRO A 92 -19.60 -8.77 11.91
C PRO A 92 -19.64 -7.60 12.91
N LEU A 93 -18.60 -6.77 12.91
CA LEU A 93 -18.38 -5.68 13.86
C LEU A 93 -17.94 -4.41 13.13
N PRO A 94 -18.14 -3.22 13.72
CA PRO A 94 -17.44 -2.02 13.28
C PRO A 94 -15.92 -2.20 13.37
N TYR A 95 -15.17 -1.46 12.54
CA TYR A 95 -13.70 -1.48 12.53
C TYR A 95 -13.13 -0.09 12.72
N PHE A 96 -12.13 0.03 13.60
CA PHE A 96 -11.34 1.24 13.78
C PHE A 96 -10.17 1.30 12.81
N HIS A 97 -9.79 2.52 12.44
CA HIS A 97 -8.60 2.77 11.63
C HIS A 97 -7.59 3.61 12.42
N VAL A 98 -6.51 2.97 12.86
CA VAL A 98 -5.43 3.62 13.62
C VAL A 98 -4.22 3.83 12.71
N VAL A 99 -3.58 5.00 12.76
CA VAL A 99 -2.40 5.34 11.96
C VAL A 99 -1.25 5.73 12.88
N PHE A 100 -0.11 5.07 12.70
CA PHE A 100 1.17 5.41 13.34
C PHE A 100 2.07 6.07 12.31
N THR A 101 2.55 7.28 12.59
CA THR A 101 3.39 8.05 11.66
C THR A 101 4.74 8.34 12.29
N LEU A 102 5.83 8.11 11.56
CA LEU A 102 7.15 8.52 12.04
C LEU A 102 7.38 10.03 11.81
N PRO A 103 8.06 10.73 12.74
CA PRO A 103 8.50 12.10 12.54
C PRO A 103 9.31 12.29 11.26
N HIS A 104 9.21 13.47 10.65
CA HIS A 104 9.89 13.77 9.39
C HIS A 104 11.41 13.63 9.50
N ASP A 105 11.99 13.97 10.65
CA ASP A 105 13.43 13.90 10.92
C ASP A 105 14.00 12.47 10.79
N LEU A 106 13.17 11.43 10.92
CA LEU A 106 13.57 10.04 10.67
C LEU A 106 13.59 9.67 9.19
N SER A 107 13.04 10.48 8.29
CA SER A 107 12.82 10.12 6.88
C SER A 107 14.12 9.75 6.17
N ALA A 108 15.19 10.54 6.35
CA ALA A 108 16.48 10.28 5.73
C ALA A 108 17.09 8.97 6.24
N LEU A 109 17.04 8.73 7.56
CA LEU A 109 17.54 7.52 8.19
C LEU A 109 16.76 6.28 7.71
N VAL A 110 15.44 6.39 7.60
CA VAL A 110 14.54 5.34 7.07
C VAL A 110 14.85 5.04 5.61
N LEU A 111 15.13 6.04 4.77
CA LEU A 111 15.47 5.81 3.37
C LEU A 111 16.80 5.07 3.19
N GLN A 112 17.77 5.27 4.08
CA GLN A 112 19.04 4.51 4.08
C GLN A 112 18.85 3.09 4.64
N ASN A 113 17.91 2.90 5.57
CA ASN A 113 17.72 1.64 6.32
C ASN A 113 16.33 1.01 6.11
N LYS A 114 15.78 1.11 4.89
CA LYS A 114 14.37 0.79 4.57
C LYS A 114 13.89 -0.53 5.17
N LYS A 115 14.60 -1.63 4.93
CA LYS A 115 14.17 -2.97 5.39
C LYS A 115 14.05 -3.03 6.91
N LEU A 116 15.07 -2.56 7.62
CA LEU A 116 15.12 -2.60 9.09
C LEU A 116 14.09 -1.65 9.70
N LEU A 117 14.01 -0.42 9.23
CA LEU A 117 13.17 0.60 9.87
C LEU A 117 11.69 0.52 9.49
N TYR A 118 11.35 0.02 8.31
CA TYR A 118 9.96 -0.33 7.99
C TYR A 118 9.48 -1.55 8.78
N ASP A 119 10.35 -2.54 8.96
CA ASP A 119 10.05 -3.70 9.80
C ASP A 119 9.87 -3.29 11.26
N LEU A 120 10.74 -2.41 11.76
CA LEU A 120 10.65 -1.86 13.10
C LEU A 120 9.35 -1.07 13.30
N LEU A 121 8.97 -0.22 12.35
CA LEU A 121 7.72 0.54 12.38
C LEU A 121 6.51 -0.38 12.49
N LEU A 122 6.43 -1.42 11.65
CA LEU A 122 5.35 -2.40 11.71
C LEU A 122 5.30 -3.12 13.06
N ARG A 123 6.44 -3.62 13.56
CA ARG A 123 6.51 -4.34 14.84
C ARG A 123 6.11 -3.45 16.02
N THR A 124 6.76 -2.30 16.17
CA THR A 124 6.51 -1.41 17.31
C THR A 124 5.09 -0.84 17.31
N SER A 125 4.51 -0.53 16.15
CA SER A 125 3.09 -0.15 16.07
C SER A 125 2.15 -1.28 16.53
N ALA A 126 2.50 -2.52 16.21
CA ALA A 126 1.70 -3.68 16.61
C ALA A 126 1.85 -3.97 18.10
N ASP A 127 3.08 -3.98 18.62
CA ASP A 127 3.37 -4.19 20.04
C ASP A 127 2.68 -3.14 20.90
N THR A 128 2.67 -1.87 20.47
CA THR A 128 1.93 -0.80 21.15
C THR A 128 0.43 -1.07 21.20
N LEU A 129 -0.18 -1.48 20.08
CA LEU A 129 -1.61 -1.77 20.05
C LEU A 129 -1.97 -2.96 20.94
N LEU A 130 -1.20 -4.03 20.88
CA LEU A 130 -1.43 -5.25 21.66
C LEU A 130 -1.28 -4.98 23.16
N GLU A 131 -0.21 -4.27 23.56
CA GLU A 131 0.05 -3.94 24.97
C GLU A 131 -1.05 -3.04 25.55
N VAL A 132 -1.35 -1.92 24.89
CA VAL A 132 -2.31 -0.94 25.40
C VAL A 132 -3.73 -1.49 25.39
N ALA A 133 -4.07 -2.40 24.46
CA ALA A 133 -5.36 -3.07 24.45
C ALA A 133 -5.50 -4.12 25.57
N ALA A 134 -4.42 -4.82 25.91
CA ALA A 134 -4.44 -5.83 26.96
C ALA A 134 -4.54 -5.24 28.37
N ASP A 135 -4.13 -3.98 28.58
CA ASP A 135 -4.26 -3.29 29.87
C ASP A 135 -5.75 -3.13 30.26
N SER A 136 -6.12 -3.65 31.44
CA SER A 136 -7.46 -3.57 32.01
C SER A 136 -7.91 -2.15 32.36
N LYS A 137 -6.96 -1.21 32.53
CA LYS A 137 -7.25 0.23 32.66
C LYS A 137 -7.73 0.85 31.34
N HIS A 138 -7.61 0.13 30.23
CA HIS A 138 -8.00 0.56 28.90
C HIS A 138 -9.10 -0.34 28.33
N LEU A 139 -8.74 -1.34 27.53
CA LEU A 139 -9.71 -2.27 26.94
C LEU A 139 -9.74 -3.62 27.69
N GLY A 140 -8.60 -4.08 28.22
CA GLY A 140 -8.48 -5.37 28.89
C GLY A 140 -8.71 -6.57 27.98
N ALA A 141 -8.39 -6.47 26.69
CA ALA A 141 -8.73 -7.49 25.69
C ALA A 141 -7.57 -7.82 24.74
N GLN A 142 -7.54 -9.07 24.29
CA GLN A 142 -6.71 -9.54 23.19
C GLN A 142 -7.34 -9.11 21.86
N ILE A 143 -6.74 -8.14 21.19
CA ILE A 143 -7.21 -7.67 19.88
C ILE A 143 -6.53 -8.45 18.74
N GLY A 144 -7.04 -8.28 17.52
CA GLY A 144 -6.31 -8.67 16.30
C GLY A 144 -6.55 -7.65 15.20
N PHE A 145 -5.56 -7.47 14.33
CA PHE A 145 -5.64 -6.42 13.32
C PHE A 145 -4.75 -6.67 12.10
N LEU A 146 -5.13 -6.04 11.01
CA LEU A 146 -4.36 -5.93 9.79
C LEU A 146 -3.54 -4.63 9.81
N SER A 147 -2.24 -4.71 9.55
CA SER A 147 -1.35 -3.56 9.38
C SER A 147 -0.88 -3.41 7.94
N VAL A 148 -0.85 -2.18 7.43
CA VAL A 148 -0.44 -1.83 6.07
C VAL A 148 0.56 -0.68 6.11
N LEU A 149 1.81 -0.93 5.71
CA LEU A 149 2.84 0.10 5.61
C LEU A 149 2.64 0.98 4.36
N HIS A 150 2.70 2.29 4.55
CA HIS A 150 2.89 3.28 3.50
C HIS A 150 4.18 4.07 3.70
N THR A 151 4.69 4.64 2.62
CA THR A 151 5.99 5.32 2.63
C THR A 151 5.96 6.72 2.02
N TRP A 152 4.78 7.22 1.63
CA TRP A 152 4.63 8.47 0.87
C TRP A 152 3.53 9.38 1.40
N GLY A 153 3.76 10.68 1.28
CA GLY A 153 2.73 11.72 1.39
C GLY A 153 2.08 12.00 0.04
N GLN A 154 1.12 12.92 -0.01
CA GLN A 154 0.46 13.30 -1.27
C GLN A 154 1.42 13.95 -2.27
N ASN A 155 2.50 14.58 -1.82
CA ASN A 155 3.53 15.18 -2.68
C ASN A 155 4.65 14.19 -3.11
N LEU A 156 4.51 12.89 -2.80
CA LEU A 156 5.49 11.83 -3.07
C LEU A 156 6.82 12.00 -2.32
N LEU A 157 6.82 12.77 -1.23
CA LEU A 157 7.95 12.77 -0.30
C LEU A 157 7.83 11.61 0.68
N ALA A 158 8.96 11.22 1.26
CA ALA A 158 9.03 10.18 2.27
C ALA A 158 8.14 10.54 3.46
N HIS A 159 7.19 9.66 3.75
CA HIS A 159 6.28 9.80 4.88
C HIS A 159 5.89 8.40 5.36
N PRO A 160 6.78 7.71 6.08
CA PRO A 160 6.53 6.35 6.53
C PRO A 160 5.49 6.32 7.65
N HIS A 161 4.41 5.58 7.40
CA HIS A 161 3.31 5.40 8.34
C HIS A 161 2.66 4.03 8.16
N VAL A 162 2.02 3.52 9.21
CA VAL A 162 1.30 2.24 9.19
C VAL A 162 -0.18 2.49 9.47
N HIS A 163 -1.03 1.94 8.62
CA HIS A 163 -2.46 1.86 8.83
C HIS A 163 -2.81 0.52 9.48
N CYS A 164 -3.43 0.55 10.65
CA CYS A 164 -3.94 -0.61 11.37
C CYS A 164 -5.46 -0.61 11.29
N VAL A 165 -6.05 -1.77 10.98
CA VAL A 165 -7.50 -1.97 10.97
C VAL A 165 -7.89 -3.06 11.95
N ILE A 166 -8.68 -2.64 12.93
CA ILE A 166 -8.92 -3.37 14.17
C ILE A 166 -10.43 -3.51 14.36
N PRO A 167 -10.98 -4.71 14.63
CA PRO A 167 -12.36 -4.86 15.07
C PRO A 167 -12.64 -4.02 16.31
N ALA A 168 -13.90 -3.63 16.50
CA ALA A 168 -14.38 -2.87 17.67
C ALA A 168 -14.45 -3.74 18.94
N GLY A 169 -13.32 -4.29 19.37
CA GLY A 169 -13.19 -5.15 20.54
C GLY A 169 -12.08 -6.18 20.40
N GLY A 170 -12.03 -7.07 21.39
CA GLY A 170 -11.13 -8.21 21.42
C GLY A 170 -11.69 -9.34 22.28
N LEU A 171 -10.97 -10.46 22.35
CA LEU A 171 -11.28 -11.54 23.27
C LEU A 171 -10.85 -11.17 24.69
N ALA A 172 -11.63 -11.59 25.69
CA ALA A 172 -11.16 -11.60 27.07
C ALA A 172 -9.86 -12.43 27.19
N PRO A 173 -8.99 -12.18 28.18
CA PRO A 173 -7.71 -12.87 28.31
C PRO A 173 -7.82 -14.40 28.37
N ASP A 174 -8.92 -14.90 28.92
CA ASP A 174 -9.29 -16.33 29.03
C ASP A 174 -10.00 -16.88 27.78
N GLY A 175 -10.32 -16.04 26.79
CA GLY A 175 -11.07 -16.41 25.59
C GLY A 175 -12.55 -16.74 25.84
N SER A 176 -13.08 -16.44 27.03
CA SER A 176 -14.44 -16.82 27.43
C SER A 176 -15.52 -15.95 26.78
N ARG A 177 -15.22 -14.68 26.50
CA ARG A 177 -16.18 -13.70 25.96
C ARG A 177 -15.53 -12.65 25.07
N TRP A 178 -16.35 -11.98 24.28
CA TRP A 178 -15.95 -10.79 23.53
C TRP A 178 -16.04 -9.54 24.42
N ILE A 179 -15.01 -8.71 24.41
CA ILE A 179 -14.97 -7.41 25.10
C ILE A 179 -15.14 -6.32 24.03
N PRO A 180 -16.31 -5.67 23.95
CA PRO A 180 -16.55 -4.61 22.98
C PRO A 180 -15.84 -3.32 23.40
N THR A 181 -15.50 -2.50 22.41
CA THR A 181 -15.05 -1.12 22.65
C THR A 181 -16.23 -0.21 22.97
N ARG A 182 -15.95 0.94 23.58
CA ARG A 182 -16.96 2.00 23.73
C ARG A 182 -17.35 2.58 22.35
N PRO A 183 -18.60 3.02 22.13
CA PRO A 183 -18.99 3.65 20.86
C PRO A 183 -18.08 4.83 20.50
N GLY A 184 -17.55 4.82 19.26
CA GLY A 184 -16.68 5.89 18.76
C GLY A 184 -15.29 6.00 19.39
N TYR A 185 -14.97 5.17 20.38
CA TYR A 185 -13.71 5.24 21.12
C TYR A 185 -13.02 3.87 21.21
N PHE A 186 -11.74 3.83 20.84
CA PHE A 186 -10.95 2.61 20.87
C PHE A 186 -9.96 2.60 22.05
N LEU A 187 -8.84 3.31 21.92
CA LEU A 187 -7.78 3.38 22.91
C LEU A 187 -7.29 4.83 23.05
N PRO A 188 -6.69 5.21 24.20
CA PRO A 188 -6.27 6.57 24.43
C PRO A 188 -5.06 6.93 23.55
N ILE A 189 -5.26 7.83 22.58
CA ILE A 189 -4.24 8.19 21.58
C ILE A 189 -2.94 8.73 22.19
N ARG A 190 -3.03 9.42 23.34
CA ARG A 190 -1.86 9.96 24.05
C ARG A 190 -1.01 8.85 24.66
N VAL A 191 -1.63 7.77 25.14
CA VAL A 191 -0.92 6.60 25.65
C VAL A 191 -0.28 5.85 24.49
N LEU A 192 -1.04 5.57 23.42
CA LEU A 192 -0.50 4.94 22.21
C LEU A 192 0.72 5.69 21.67
N SER A 193 0.64 7.02 21.58
CA SER A 193 1.74 7.85 21.08
C SER A 193 2.99 7.76 21.95
N LYS A 194 2.84 7.80 23.29
CA LYS A 194 3.96 7.68 24.23
C LYS A 194 4.60 6.29 24.19
N VAL A 195 3.80 5.22 24.23
CA VAL A 195 4.28 3.83 24.21
C VAL A 195 4.97 3.53 22.88
N PHE A 196 4.38 3.95 21.75
CA PHE A 196 4.98 3.79 20.43
C PHE A 196 6.32 4.51 20.31
N ARG A 197 6.39 5.78 20.75
CA ARG A 197 7.64 6.56 20.78
C ARG A 197 8.71 5.86 21.61
N GLY A 198 8.36 5.37 22.80
CA GLY A 198 9.25 4.60 23.68
C GLY A 198 9.82 3.36 22.99
N LYS A 199 8.94 2.47 22.52
CA LYS A 199 9.32 1.21 21.86
C LYS A 199 10.17 1.45 20.62
N PHE A 200 9.80 2.40 19.76
CA PHE A 200 10.55 2.70 18.55
C PHE A 200 11.93 3.28 18.87
N ALA A 201 12.01 4.26 19.78
CA ALA A 201 13.28 4.88 20.15
C ALA A 201 14.25 3.89 20.80
N GLU A 202 13.75 3.03 21.70
CA GLU A 202 14.56 1.98 22.33
C GLU A 202 15.09 0.97 21.31
N ALA A 203 14.22 0.44 20.45
CA ALA A 203 14.64 -0.51 19.45
C ALA A 203 15.59 0.11 18.41
N LEU A 204 15.39 1.38 18.05
CA LEU A 204 16.31 2.12 17.19
C LEU A 204 17.68 2.32 17.85
N LYS A 205 17.71 2.59 19.16
CA LYS A 205 18.95 2.64 19.97
C LYS A 205 19.68 1.31 19.96
N ASN A 206 18.95 0.19 20.08
CA ASN A 206 19.53 -1.15 20.04
C ASN A 206 20.10 -1.50 18.66
N LEU A 207 19.43 -1.10 17.57
CA LEU A 207 19.97 -1.25 16.21
C LEU A 207 21.26 -0.45 15.99
N SER A 208 21.36 0.76 16.53
CA SER A 208 22.59 1.55 16.49
C SER A 208 23.72 0.89 17.28
N ARG A 209 23.47 0.48 18.54
CA ARG A 209 24.47 -0.21 19.38
C ARG A 209 24.97 -1.52 18.76
N GLY A 210 24.09 -2.24 18.06
CA GLY A 210 24.44 -3.46 17.33
C GLY A 210 25.08 -3.24 15.96
N ASN A 211 25.45 -2.00 15.61
CA ASN A 211 26.04 -1.61 14.32
C ASN A 211 25.23 -2.11 13.11
N LYS A 212 23.90 -2.12 13.22
CA LYS A 212 22.99 -2.59 12.15
C LYS A 212 22.54 -1.45 11.23
N LEU A 213 22.71 -0.20 11.64
CA LEU A 213 22.30 0.98 10.88
C LEU A 213 23.42 1.45 9.95
N GLN A 214 23.02 1.87 8.77
CA GLN A 214 23.87 2.48 7.77
C GLN A 214 23.69 4.00 7.80
N PHE A 215 24.81 4.72 7.67
CA PHE A 215 24.87 6.17 7.71
C PHE A 215 25.72 6.69 6.53
N HIS A 216 25.08 7.43 5.62
CA HIS A 216 25.70 7.97 4.42
C HIS A 216 25.45 9.48 4.27
N GLY A 217 26.34 10.15 3.52
CA GLY A 217 26.25 11.58 3.27
C GLY A 217 26.19 12.39 4.57
N ALA A 218 25.21 13.29 4.66
CA ALA A 218 24.98 14.12 5.84
C ALA A 218 24.71 13.33 7.13
N LEU A 219 24.27 12.07 7.03
CA LEU A 219 24.01 11.23 8.21
C LEU A 219 25.26 10.55 8.77
N LYS A 220 26.44 10.64 8.14
CA LYS A 220 27.68 10.03 8.64
C LYS A 220 27.99 10.41 10.09
N VAL A 221 27.65 11.64 10.50
CA VAL A 221 27.81 12.13 11.87
C VAL A 221 27.05 11.28 12.90
N LEU A 222 25.97 10.60 12.50
CA LEU A 222 25.16 9.73 13.37
C LEU A 222 25.81 8.37 13.61
N ALA A 223 26.94 8.06 12.97
CA ALA A 223 27.73 6.88 13.29
C ALA A 223 28.44 7.01 14.65
N ASP A 224 28.73 8.25 15.11
CA ASP A 224 29.22 8.50 16.47
C ASP A 224 28.08 8.24 17.48
N PRO A 225 28.25 7.30 18.44
CA PRO A 225 27.26 7.02 19.47
C PRO A 225 26.78 8.25 20.26
N ARG A 226 27.64 9.25 20.50
CA ARG A 226 27.27 10.48 21.22
C ARG A 226 26.32 11.34 20.39
N MET A 227 26.60 11.48 19.10
CA MET A 227 25.76 12.21 18.15
C MET A 227 24.44 11.49 17.92
N PHE A 228 24.46 10.16 17.81
CA PHE A 228 23.25 9.36 17.72
C PHE A 228 22.36 9.50 18.97
N ALA A 229 22.95 9.48 20.17
CA ALA A 229 22.23 9.69 21.42
C ALA A 229 21.63 11.11 21.50
N LYS A 230 22.32 12.14 20.98
CA LYS A 230 21.78 13.50 20.86
C LYS A 230 20.58 13.54 19.91
N PHE A 231 20.69 12.91 18.74
CA PHE A 231 19.60 12.79 17.76
C PHE A 231 18.37 12.08 18.35
N LEU A 232 18.55 10.95 19.04
CA LEU A 232 17.45 10.26 19.73
C LEU A 232 16.78 11.12 20.80
N ARG A 233 17.55 11.88 21.59
CA ARG A 233 16.99 12.79 22.60
C ARG A 233 16.12 13.87 21.96
N GLN A 234 16.52 14.41 20.81
CA GLN A 234 15.72 15.39 20.07
C GLN A 234 14.41 14.76 19.57
N LEU A 235 14.49 13.58 18.96
CA LEU A 235 13.29 12.84 18.51
C LEU A 235 12.32 12.49 19.64
N PHE A 236 12.84 12.17 20.83
CA PHE A 236 12.01 11.79 21.97
C PHE A 236 11.23 12.98 22.56
N ARG A 237 11.73 14.22 22.38
CA ARG A 237 11.06 15.45 22.83
C ARG A 237 9.92 15.87 21.92
N GLN A 238 9.87 15.37 20.69
CA GLN A 238 8.80 15.68 19.74
C GLN A 238 7.52 14.91 20.07
N ASP A 239 6.38 15.47 19.70
CA ASP A 239 5.11 14.76 19.71
C ASP A 239 5.03 13.80 18.52
N TRP A 240 4.79 12.53 18.82
CA TRP A 240 4.62 11.49 17.82
C TRP A 240 3.14 11.34 17.50
N VAL A 241 2.80 11.33 16.21
CA VAL A 241 1.40 11.35 15.78
C VAL A 241 0.87 9.93 15.66
N VAL A 242 -0.05 9.59 16.57
CA VAL A 242 -0.97 8.46 16.42
C VAL A 242 -2.38 9.00 16.24
N TYR A 243 -3.03 8.60 15.17
CA TYR A 243 -4.40 9.00 14.86
C TYR A 243 -5.32 7.78 14.91
N ALA A 244 -6.44 7.88 15.61
CA ALA A 244 -7.47 6.85 15.63
C ALA A 244 -8.76 7.43 15.05
N LYS A 245 -9.20 6.89 13.90
CA LYS A 245 -10.47 7.26 13.29
C LYS A 245 -11.57 6.33 13.79
N PRO A 246 -12.74 6.85 14.20
CA PRO A 246 -13.90 6.02 14.51
C PRO A 246 -14.33 5.21 13.26
N PRO A 247 -15.03 4.08 13.47
CA PRO A 247 -15.54 3.27 12.37
C PRO A 247 -16.44 4.11 11.47
N PHE A 248 -16.25 3.98 10.16
CA PHE A 248 -17.13 4.59 9.17
C PHE A 248 -17.70 3.46 8.30
N GLY A 249 -18.95 3.09 8.58
CA GLY A 249 -19.64 2.00 7.91
C GLY A 249 -19.25 0.61 8.42
N GLY A 250 -19.73 -0.41 7.70
CA GLY A 250 -19.48 -1.82 8.02
C GLY A 250 -18.08 -2.34 7.67
N PRO A 251 -17.78 -3.61 7.99
CA PRO A 251 -16.52 -4.28 7.69
C PRO A 251 -16.02 -4.10 6.25
N GLU A 252 -16.93 -4.19 5.28
CA GLU A 252 -16.64 -4.07 3.84
C GLU A 252 -16.20 -2.65 3.48
N HIS A 253 -16.76 -1.63 4.12
CA HIS A 253 -16.39 -0.22 3.86
C HIS A 253 -14.95 0.05 4.27
N VAL A 254 -14.53 -0.47 5.43
CA VAL A 254 -13.15 -0.30 5.91
C VAL A 254 -12.17 -1.08 5.03
N LEU A 255 -12.53 -2.31 4.61
CA LEU A 255 -11.71 -3.06 3.66
C LEU A 255 -11.63 -2.39 2.29
N HIS A 256 -12.72 -1.90 1.71
CA HIS A 256 -12.69 -1.18 0.44
C HIS A 256 -11.90 0.12 0.53
N TYR A 257 -12.00 0.83 1.67
CA TYR A 257 -11.14 1.97 1.94
C TYR A 257 -9.67 1.54 1.91
N LEU A 258 -9.29 0.52 2.69
CA LEU A 258 -7.92 0.00 2.72
C LEU A 258 -7.46 -0.61 1.41
N ALA A 259 -8.33 -1.22 0.60
CA ALA A 259 -7.97 -1.80 -0.69
C ALA A 259 -7.31 -0.76 -1.60
N ARG A 260 -7.79 0.48 -1.50
CA ARG A 260 -7.24 1.65 -2.19
C ARG A 260 -5.86 2.05 -1.66
N TYR A 261 -5.33 1.40 -0.65
CA TYR A 261 -4.08 1.72 0.05
C TYR A 261 -3.14 0.50 0.10
N THR A 262 -3.69 -0.71 0.25
CA THR A 262 -2.97 -1.99 0.32
C THR A 262 -2.28 -2.40 -0.97
N HIS A 263 -2.74 -1.87 -2.11
CA HIS A 263 -2.25 -2.19 -3.45
C HIS A 263 -1.92 -0.97 -4.30
N ARG A 264 -2.16 0.25 -3.78
CA ARG A 264 -1.69 1.46 -4.46
C ARG A 264 -0.17 1.60 -4.33
N VAL A 265 0.41 2.19 -5.36
CA VAL A 265 1.78 2.67 -5.43
C VAL A 265 1.80 4.13 -4.94
N ALA A 266 2.99 4.70 -4.79
CA ALA A 266 3.25 6.13 -4.56
C ALA A 266 2.22 7.08 -5.18
N ILE A 267 1.87 6.85 -6.45
CA ILE A 267 0.87 7.64 -7.18
C ILE A 267 -0.02 6.75 -8.06
N SER A 268 -1.26 7.19 -8.27
CA SER A 268 -2.19 6.61 -9.26
C SER A 268 -2.13 7.43 -10.54
N ASN A 269 -2.25 6.78 -11.71
CA ASN A 269 -2.27 7.47 -13.01
C ASN A 269 -3.36 8.57 -13.08
N HIS A 270 -4.52 8.42 -12.43
CA HIS A 270 -5.55 9.46 -12.36
C HIS A 270 -5.15 10.74 -11.61
N ARG A 271 -4.01 10.74 -10.91
CA ARG A 271 -3.46 11.95 -10.28
C ARG A 271 -2.54 12.72 -11.23
N LEU A 272 -2.03 12.09 -12.29
CA LEU A 272 -1.24 12.76 -13.32
C LEU A 272 -2.18 13.57 -14.20
N LEU A 273 -1.80 14.82 -14.48
CA LEU A 273 -2.63 15.77 -15.22
C LEU A 273 -2.00 16.14 -16.56
N ALA A 274 -0.69 16.40 -16.57
CA ALA A 274 0.04 16.81 -17.77
C ALA A 274 1.52 16.41 -17.67
N PHE A 275 2.14 16.21 -18.83
CA PHE A 275 3.58 16.04 -18.99
C PHE A 275 4.03 16.85 -20.20
N GLU A 276 4.62 18.02 -19.96
CA GLU A 276 4.97 19.03 -20.96
C GLU A 276 6.33 19.61 -20.62
N ASN A 277 7.18 19.87 -21.61
CA ASN A 277 8.49 20.49 -21.43
C ASN A 277 9.35 19.83 -20.34
N ASP A 278 9.37 18.50 -20.29
CA ASP A 278 10.05 17.68 -19.27
C ASP A 278 9.57 17.94 -17.82
N ARG A 279 8.32 18.39 -17.65
CA ARG A 279 7.72 18.65 -16.34
C ARG A 279 6.43 17.86 -16.16
N VAL A 280 6.32 17.22 -15.00
CA VAL A 280 5.15 16.42 -14.62
C VAL A 280 4.26 17.23 -13.69
N THR A 281 3.01 17.42 -14.08
CA THR A 281 1.98 18.05 -13.25
C THR A 281 1.05 17.01 -12.67
N PHE A 282 0.88 17.00 -11.35
CA PHE A 282 -0.04 16.09 -10.67
C PHE A 282 -0.85 16.74 -9.55
N ARG A 283 -2.03 16.18 -9.31
CA ARG A 283 -2.95 16.63 -8.26
C ARG A 283 -2.55 16.07 -6.91
N TRP A 284 -2.53 16.90 -5.87
CA TRP A 284 -2.29 16.51 -4.49
C TRP A 284 -3.33 17.13 -3.55
N LYS A 285 -3.53 16.53 -2.37
CA LYS A 285 -4.37 17.11 -1.31
C LYS A 285 -3.50 17.84 -0.31
N ASP A 286 -3.83 19.10 -0.09
CA ASP A 286 -3.15 19.97 0.85
C ASP A 286 -3.80 19.86 2.23
N TYR A 287 -3.26 18.95 3.04
CA TYR A 287 -3.76 18.72 4.40
C TYR A 287 -3.53 19.92 5.32
N ALA A 288 -2.47 20.70 5.08
CA ALA A 288 -2.17 21.90 5.86
C ALA A 288 -3.19 23.01 5.61
N HIS A 289 -3.77 23.07 4.41
CA HIS A 289 -4.74 24.11 4.02
C HIS A 289 -6.13 23.52 3.73
N GLY A 290 -6.69 22.81 4.71
CA GLY A 290 -8.10 22.41 4.68
C GLY A 290 -8.44 21.33 3.66
N ASN A 291 -7.52 20.40 3.36
CA ASN A 291 -7.70 19.29 2.42
C ASN A 291 -7.99 19.70 0.97
N LYS A 292 -7.68 20.95 0.59
CA LYS A 292 -7.91 21.48 -0.76
C LYS A 292 -7.13 20.67 -1.80
N LYS A 293 -7.76 20.35 -2.93
CA LYS A 293 -7.08 19.70 -4.06
C LYS A 293 -6.27 20.75 -4.81
N ARG A 294 -4.94 20.63 -4.77
CA ARG A 294 -4.02 21.51 -5.49
C ARG A 294 -3.28 20.76 -6.61
N LYS A 295 -2.66 21.50 -7.51
CA LYS A 295 -1.73 20.97 -8.53
C LYS A 295 -0.29 21.27 -8.07
N MET A 296 0.64 20.43 -8.46
CA MET A 296 2.08 20.67 -8.29
C MET A 296 2.78 20.18 -9.56
N THR A 297 3.77 20.94 -9.98
CA THR A 297 4.56 20.67 -11.18
C THR A 297 6.03 20.58 -10.80
N VAL A 298 6.67 19.46 -11.14
CA VAL A 298 8.09 19.18 -10.89
C VAL A 298 8.75 18.72 -12.19
N SER A 299 10.09 18.73 -12.28
CA SER A 299 10.78 18.09 -13.42
C SER A 299 10.50 16.59 -13.46
N ALA A 300 10.65 15.98 -14.63
CA ALA A 300 10.56 14.52 -14.77
C ALA A 300 11.55 13.81 -13.85
N ASP A 301 12.78 14.31 -13.75
CA ASP A 301 13.80 13.78 -12.84
C ASP A 301 13.36 13.78 -11.39
N GLU A 302 12.82 14.90 -10.90
CA GLU A 302 12.33 15.01 -9.53
C GLU A 302 11.13 14.10 -9.29
N PHE A 303 10.24 13.98 -10.28
CA PHE A 303 9.12 13.06 -10.22
C PHE A 303 9.58 11.60 -10.11
N LEU A 304 10.50 11.17 -10.99
CA LEU A 304 11.06 9.81 -10.99
C LEU A 304 11.85 9.54 -9.70
N ARG A 305 12.68 10.49 -9.25
CA ARG A 305 13.39 10.41 -7.97
C ARG A 305 12.42 10.17 -6.82
N ARG A 306 11.37 10.99 -6.69
CA ARG A 306 10.32 10.85 -5.66
C ARG A 306 9.60 9.51 -5.78
N PHE A 307 9.20 9.12 -6.98
CA PHE A 307 8.55 7.83 -7.21
C PHE A 307 9.40 6.66 -6.71
N LEU A 308 10.71 6.69 -6.97
CA LEU A 308 11.64 5.63 -6.58
C LEU A 308 11.93 5.57 -5.07
N LEU A 309 11.66 6.64 -4.31
CA LEU A 309 11.74 6.61 -2.84
C LEU A 309 10.84 5.53 -2.24
N HIS A 310 9.74 5.21 -2.91
CA HIS A 310 8.68 4.34 -2.39
C HIS A 310 8.80 2.89 -2.85
N LEU A 311 9.88 2.56 -3.56
CA LEU A 311 10.20 1.15 -3.83
C LEU A 311 10.56 0.46 -2.51
N LEU A 312 9.92 -0.70 -2.32
CA LEU A 312 10.09 -1.51 -1.13
C LEU A 312 11.22 -2.52 -1.36
N PRO A 313 11.98 -2.88 -0.32
CA PRO A 313 13.00 -3.91 -0.44
C PRO A 313 12.43 -5.23 -1.00
N ARG A 314 13.26 -5.99 -1.71
CA ARG A 314 12.86 -7.29 -2.26
C ARG A 314 12.36 -8.21 -1.13
N GLY A 315 11.22 -8.86 -1.36
CA GLY A 315 10.59 -9.75 -0.38
C GLY A 315 9.93 -9.04 0.82
N PHE A 316 9.91 -7.71 0.87
CA PHE A 316 9.33 -7.01 2.02
C PHE A 316 7.80 -7.15 2.08
N MET A 317 7.32 -7.74 3.17
CA MET A 317 5.89 -7.90 3.48
C MET A 317 5.31 -6.59 4.02
N ARG A 318 4.62 -5.85 3.14
CA ARG A 318 3.97 -4.56 3.44
C ARG A 318 2.73 -4.71 4.32
N ILE A 319 2.01 -5.81 4.12
CA ILE A 319 0.75 -6.12 4.81
C ILE A 319 1.06 -7.24 5.79
N ARG A 320 0.65 -7.08 7.05
CA ARG A 320 0.87 -8.05 8.13
C ARG A 320 -0.36 -8.17 8.99
N HIS A 321 -0.55 -9.33 9.61
CA HIS A 321 -1.64 -9.58 10.53
C HIS A 321 -1.08 -9.89 11.91
N PHE A 322 -1.74 -9.36 12.94
CA PHE A 322 -1.30 -9.45 14.33
C PHE A 322 -2.46 -9.85 15.26
N GLY A 323 -2.11 -10.34 16.44
CA GLY A 323 -3.07 -10.77 17.47
C GLY A 323 -4.00 -11.87 16.95
N ILE A 324 -5.31 -11.72 17.17
CA ILE A 324 -6.34 -12.65 16.69
C ILE A 324 -6.23 -12.94 15.19
N LEU A 325 -5.78 -11.98 14.38
CA LEU A 325 -5.68 -12.15 12.92
C LEU A 325 -4.34 -12.76 12.47
N ALA A 326 -3.40 -13.03 13.38
CA ALA A 326 -2.09 -13.56 13.01
C ALA A 326 -2.20 -14.94 12.33
N ASN A 327 -1.43 -15.15 11.25
CA ASN A 327 -1.59 -16.30 10.35
C ASN A 327 -1.57 -17.67 11.04
N ARG A 328 -0.83 -17.83 12.15
CA ARG A 328 -0.70 -19.11 12.87
C ARG A 328 -1.95 -19.50 13.65
N CYS A 329 -2.70 -18.52 14.14
CA CYS A 329 -3.84 -18.74 15.04
C CYS A 329 -5.16 -18.16 14.50
N ARG A 330 -5.15 -17.47 13.35
CA ARG A 330 -6.33 -16.75 12.84
C ARG A 330 -7.56 -17.63 12.66
N THR A 331 -7.41 -18.83 12.10
CA THR A 331 -8.55 -19.69 11.78
C THR A 331 -9.33 -20.09 13.05
N PRO A 332 -8.69 -20.71 14.07
CA PRO A 332 -9.40 -21.05 15.29
C PRO A 332 -9.89 -19.82 16.08
N LEU A 333 -9.10 -18.74 16.15
CA LEU A 333 -9.51 -17.57 16.93
C LEU A 333 -10.66 -16.79 16.28
N ILE A 334 -10.70 -16.66 14.95
CA ILE A 334 -11.83 -16.06 14.23
C ILE A 334 -13.09 -16.90 14.42
N ALA A 335 -12.99 -18.24 14.35
CA ALA A 335 -14.11 -19.13 14.61
C ALA A 335 -14.66 -18.92 16.03
N ARG A 336 -13.78 -18.87 17.04
CA ARG A 336 -14.17 -18.58 18.43
C ARG A 336 -14.84 -17.22 18.58
N CYS A 337 -14.30 -16.17 17.95
CA CYS A 337 -14.92 -14.84 17.95
C CYS A 337 -16.34 -14.88 17.36
N ARG A 338 -16.53 -15.62 16.25
CA ARG A 338 -17.85 -15.74 15.60
C ARG A 338 -18.88 -16.44 16.46
N GLN A 339 -18.50 -17.49 17.18
CA GLN A 339 -19.38 -18.18 18.13
C GLN A 339 -19.85 -17.21 19.22
N LEU A 340 -18.92 -16.54 19.89
CA LEU A 340 -19.21 -15.57 20.95
C LEU A 340 -20.05 -14.38 20.47
N LEU A 341 -19.86 -13.95 19.21
CA LEU A 341 -20.64 -12.87 18.61
C LEU A 341 -22.00 -13.33 18.07
N ALA A 342 -22.23 -14.63 17.87
CA ALA A 342 -23.50 -15.18 17.41
C ALA A 342 -24.48 -15.42 18.57
N GLU A 343 -23.92 -15.71 19.76
CA GLU A 343 -24.66 -15.80 21.03
C GLU A 343 -25.09 -14.41 21.57
N ALA A 344 -24.61 -13.31 20.97
CA ALA A 344 -25.01 -11.94 21.29
C ALA A 344 -26.20 -11.47 20.42
N PRO A 345 -27.16 -10.66 20.93
CA PRO A 345 -28.30 -10.19 20.14
C PRO A 345 -27.83 -9.34 18.94
N ARG A 346 -28.26 -9.70 17.72
CA ARG A 346 -27.82 -9.03 16.48
C ARG A 346 -28.97 -8.30 15.78
N PRO A 347 -28.72 -7.13 15.17
CA PRO A 347 -29.40 -6.68 13.97
C PRO A 347 -28.83 -7.41 12.74
N GLN A 348 -29.70 -7.88 11.85
CA GLN A 348 -29.35 -8.65 10.66
C GLN A 348 -28.83 -7.78 9.52
N SER A 349 -27.81 -8.26 8.80
CA SER A 349 -27.56 -7.85 7.42
C SER A 349 -27.01 -9.05 6.63
N SER A 350 -27.78 -9.49 5.64
CA SER A 350 -27.41 -10.52 4.66
C SER A 350 -26.91 -9.87 3.38
N VAL A 351 -25.76 -10.29 2.86
CA VAL A 351 -25.38 -10.05 1.47
C VAL A 351 -24.82 -11.33 0.87
N THR A 352 -25.55 -11.90 -0.08
CA THR A 352 -25.08 -12.93 -1.00
C THR A 352 -24.31 -12.26 -2.14
N ALA A 353 -23.06 -12.67 -2.33
CA ALA A 353 -22.27 -12.28 -3.50
C ALA A 353 -22.36 -13.38 -4.56
N SER A 354 -22.95 -13.08 -5.72
CA SER A 354 -22.84 -13.94 -6.90
C SER A 354 -21.50 -13.67 -7.60
N VAL A 355 -20.76 -14.75 -7.87
CA VAL A 355 -19.51 -14.68 -8.64
C VAL A 355 -19.86 -14.95 -10.10
N ALA A 356 -20.06 -13.88 -10.87
CA ALA A 356 -20.13 -13.98 -12.32
C ALA A 356 -18.72 -14.23 -12.88
N GLN A 357 -18.59 -15.21 -13.79
CA GLN A 357 -17.35 -15.44 -14.54
C GLN A 357 -17.07 -14.22 -15.42
N SER A 358 -15.88 -13.62 -15.25
CA SER A 358 -15.58 -12.31 -15.83
C SER A 358 -15.19 -12.41 -17.30
N ALA A 359 -15.94 -11.72 -18.17
CA ALA A 359 -15.40 -11.19 -19.42
C ALA A 359 -14.14 -10.35 -19.13
N VAL A 360 -13.11 -10.43 -19.98
CA VAL A 360 -11.84 -9.72 -19.75
C VAL A 360 -12.04 -8.21 -19.88
N TRP A 361 -12.88 -7.79 -20.82
CA TRP A 361 -13.37 -6.43 -21.06
C TRP A 361 -14.49 -6.46 -22.12
N ALA A 362 -15.19 -5.33 -22.33
CA ALA A 362 -16.30 -5.23 -23.27
C ALA A 362 -15.87 -4.69 -24.64
N CYS A 363 -16.40 -5.26 -25.72
CA CYS A 363 -16.14 -4.82 -27.10
C CYS A 363 -16.55 -3.36 -27.30
N PRO A 364 -15.69 -2.50 -27.90
CA PRO A 364 -16.00 -1.09 -28.08
C PRO A 364 -17.13 -0.85 -29.09
N ASP A 365 -17.32 -1.78 -30.03
CA ASP A 365 -18.29 -1.63 -31.12
C ASP A 365 -19.71 -2.08 -30.71
N CYS A 366 -19.84 -3.12 -29.87
CA CYS A 366 -21.14 -3.73 -29.58
C CYS A 366 -21.41 -4.07 -28.10
N GLY A 367 -20.48 -3.77 -27.20
CA GLY A 367 -20.56 -4.10 -25.77
C GLY A 367 -20.45 -5.59 -25.42
N GLY A 368 -20.33 -6.48 -26.41
CA GLY A 368 -20.20 -7.92 -26.20
C GLY A 368 -18.91 -8.31 -25.46
N ALA A 369 -18.92 -9.47 -24.81
CA ALA A 369 -17.76 -9.96 -24.04
C ALA A 369 -16.56 -10.26 -24.98
N MET A 370 -15.38 -9.77 -24.62
CA MET A 370 -14.12 -10.13 -25.26
C MET A 370 -13.51 -11.35 -24.55
N THR A 371 -13.20 -12.39 -25.32
CA THR A 371 -12.60 -13.63 -24.82
C THR A 371 -11.25 -13.89 -25.48
N ILE A 372 -10.33 -14.47 -24.72
CA ILE A 372 -8.98 -14.81 -25.22
C ILE A 372 -9.10 -16.01 -26.14
N VAL A 373 -8.69 -15.86 -27.41
CA VAL A 373 -8.65 -16.96 -28.39
C VAL A 373 -7.24 -17.46 -28.64
N GLU A 374 -6.22 -16.64 -28.42
CA GLU A 374 -4.82 -17.02 -28.65
C GLU A 374 -3.88 -16.28 -27.69
N ARG A 375 -2.84 -16.96 -27.19
CA ARG A 375 -1.74 -16.32 -26.45
C ARG A 375 -0.55 -16.14 -27.37
N LEU A 376 0.01 -14.93 -27.40
CA LEU A 376 1.06 -14.53 -28.32
C LEU A 376 2.37 -14.26 -27.57
N SER A 377 3.44 -14.91 -28.02
CA SER A 377 4.81 -14.59 -27.63
C SER A 377 5.25 -13.23 -28.18
N VAL A 378 6.35 -12.68 -27.65
CA VAL A 378 6.93 -11.43 -28.16
C VAL A 378 7.25 -11.53 -29.66
N GLU A 379 7.80 -12.66 -30.07
CA GLU A 379 8.18 -12.92 -31.47
C GLU A 379 6.94 -13.00 -32.37
N GLN A 380 5.90 -13.72 -31.94
CA GLN A 380 4.63 -13.81 -32.68
C GLN A 380 3.95 -12.44 -32.87
N ILE A 381 4.06 -11.54 -31.89
CA ILE A 381 3.53 -10.17 -32.02
C ILE A 381 4.34 -9.34 -33.00
N ARG A 382 5.67 -9.45 -32.99
CA ARG A 382 6.54 -8.72 -33.93
C ARG A 382 6.23 -9.12 -35.37
N LEU A 383 6.20 -10.42 -35.65
CA LEU A 383 5.89 -10.96 -36.98
C LEU A 383 4.50 -10.53 -37.51
N ARG A 384 3.53 -10.32 -36.62
CA ARG A 384 2.18 -9.82 -36.97
C ARG A 384 2.12 -8.31 -37.17
N SER A 385 3.02 -7.54 -36.56
CA SER A 385 3.08 -6.08 -36.73
C SER A 385 3.66 -5.72 -38.10
N ASP A 386 4.58 -6.54 -38.62
CA ASP A 386 5.20 -6.36 -39.94
C ASP A 386 4.25 -6.74 -41.10
N ARG A 387 3.24 -7.58 -40.83
CA ARG A 387 2.19 -7.95 -41.78
C ARG A 387 1.00 -7.00 -41.60
N ARG A 388 0.96 -5.91 -42.39
CA ARG A 388 -0.09 -4.87 -42.39
C ARG A 388 -1.50 -5.43 -42.16
N GLY A 389 -2.00 -5.26 -40.95
CA GLY A 389 -3.40 -5.43 -40.55
C GLY A 389 -3.59 -4.63 -39.28
N GLY A 390 -4.32 -3.52 -39.36
CA GLY A 390 -4.49 -2.56 -38.26
C GLY A 390 -5.16 -3.20 -37.04
N PHE A 391 -4.35 -3.68 -36.10
CA PHE A 391 -4.83 -4.08 -34.78
C PHE A 391 -5.00 -2.82 -33.93
N VAL A 392 -6.19 -2.66 -33.34
CA VAL A 392 -6.43 -1.61 -32.35
C VAL A 392 -5.77 -2.05 -31.05
N ASP A 393 -4.79 -1.28 -30.58
CA ASP A 393 -4.23 -1.42 -29.24
C ASP A 393 -5.26 -0.94 -28.21
N THR A 394 -5.78 -1.87 -27.42
CA THR A 394 -6.79 -1.59 -26.38
C THR A 394 -6.17 -1.48 -24.99
N SER A 395 -4.85 -1.63 -24.89
CA SER A 395 -4.09 -1.80 -23.63
C SER A 395 -3.89 -0.52 -22.84
#